data_AF-A0A1H3SRF4-F1
#
_entry.id   AF-A0A1H3SRF4-F1
#
_cell.length_a   1.000
_cell.length_b   1.000
_cell.length_c   1.000
_cell.angle_alpha   90.00
_cell.angle_beta   90.00
_cell.angle_gamma   90.00
#
_symmetry.space_group_name_H-M   'P 1'
#
loop_
_entity.id
_entity.type
_entity.pdbx_description
1 polymer ?
#
loop_
_entity_poly.entity_id
_entity_poly.type
_entity_poly.pdbx_seq_one_letter_code
_entity_poly.pdbx_strand_id
1 'polypeptide(L)'
;MILTNRVVSSDEALAWGLVEKVVPGESLLGEARRMAVQFSVGPTQGYAGAKRLQLAAFESDLATSLRLEAAEMNRASKTTDSLEAVHAFVAKRVPQFAGR
;
A
#
# COMPACT_ATOMS: atom_id res chain seq x y z
N MET A 1 6.81 -24.01 10.86
CA MET A 1 6.08 -24.42 9.64
C MET A 1 6.92 -25.25 8.70
N ILE A 2 8.09 -24.77 8.27
CA ILE A 2 8.85 -25.39 7.17
C ILE A 2 9.22 -26.86 7.40
N LEU A 3 9.76 -27.21 8.57
CA LEU A 3 10.18 -28.60 8.86
C LEU A 3 9.06 -29.46 9.48
N THR A 4 8.16 -28.84 10.24
CA THR A 4 7.16 -29.55 11.05
C THR A 4 5.79 -29.67 10.39
N ASN A 5 5.53 -28.91 9.33
CA ASN A 5 4.23 -28.77 8.68
C ASN A 5 3.05 -28.54 9.64
N ARG A 6 3.30 -27.92 10.81
CA ARG A 6 2.25 -27.61 11.79
C ARG A 6 1.25 -26.62 11.18
N VAL A 7 -0.04 -26.89 11.38
CA VAL A 7 -1.14 -25.98 11.05
C VAL A 7 -1.12 -24.76 11.97
N VAL A 8 -1.29 -23.58 11.38
CA VAL A 8 -1.30 -22.29 12.07
C VAL A 8 -2.72 -21.75 12.05
N SER A 9 -3.22 -21.32 13.21
CA SER A 9 -4.52 -20.67 13.33
C SER A 9 -4.51 -19.25 12.73
N SER A 10 -5.69 -18.70 12.43
CA SER A 10 -5.81 -17.32 11.95
C SER A 10 -5.22 -16.30 12.92
N ASP A 11 -5.40 -16.53 14.22
CA ASP A 11 -4.97 -15.59 15.27
C ASP A 11 -3.45 -15.61 15.43
N GLU A 12 -2.83 -16.79 15.34
CA GLU A 12 -1.36 -16.91 15.28
C GLU A 12 -0.81 -16.25 14.00
N ALA A 13 -1.45 -16.47 12.84
CA ALA A 13 -1.03 -15.86 11.58
C ALA A 13 -1.07 -14.32 11.65
N LEU A 14 -2.09 -13.74 12.28
CA LEU A 14 -2.19 -12.31 12.53
C LEU A 14 -1.08 -11.83 13.47
N ALA A 15 -0.88 -12.51 14.59
CA ALA A 15 0.14 -12.16 15.58
C ALA A 15 1.57 -12.21 15.01
N TRP A 16 1.82 -13.07 14.02
CA TRP A 16 3.12 -13.19 13.36
C TRP A 16 3.30 -12.23 12.17
N GLY A 17 2.26 -11.49 11.79
CA GLY A 17 2.28 -10.62 10.60
C GLY A 17 2.24 -11.39 9.26
N LEU A 18 1.76 -12.63 9.26
CA LEU A 18 1.54 -13.39 8.01
C LEU A 18 0.28 -12.91 7.27
N VAL A 19 -0.70 -12.38 8.02
CA VAL A 19 -1.89 -11.71 7.51
C VAL A 19 -2.09 -10.40 8.26
N GLU A 20 -2.64 -9.40 7.59
CA GLU A 20 -2.87 -8.06 8.16
C GLU A 20 -4.19 -7.96 8.94
N LYS A 21 -5.14 -8.87 8.69
CA LYS A 21 -6.47 -8.84 9.31
C LYS A 21 -7.16 -10.21 9.30
N VAL A 22 -7.89 -10.49 10.38
CA VAL A 22 -8.78 -11.65 10.52
C VAL A 22 -10.21 -11.15 10.74
N VAL A 23 -11.17 -11.80 10.09
CA VAL A 23 -12.61 -11.50 10.18
C VAL A 23 -13.42 -12.79 10.18
N PRO A 24 -14.68 -12.79 10.64
CA PRO A 24 -15.59 -13.92 10.44
C PRO A 24 -15.68 -14.33 8.96
N GLY A 25 -15.79 -15.63 8.69
CA GLY A 25 -15.69 -16.19 7.35
C GLY A 25 -16.71 -15.60 6.37
N GLU A 26 -17.94 -15.37 6.84
CA GLU A 26 -19.03 -14.74 6.11
C GLU A 26 -18.74 -13.28 5.72
N SER A 27 -17.84 -12.60 6.44
CA SER A 27 -17.46 -11.21 6.19
C SER A 27 -16.25 -11.06 5.26
N LEU A 28 -15.52 -12.16 4.97
CA LEU A 28 -14.23 -12.14 4.27
C LEU A 28 -14.31 -11.40 2.92
N LEU A 29 -15.25 -11.79 2.07
CA LEU A 29 -15.39 -11.19 0.73
C LEU A 29 -15.81 -9.72 0.81
N GLY A 30 -16.70 -9.38 1.75
CA GLY A 30 -17.14 -8.00 1.97
C GLY A 30 -15.96 -7.11 2.37
N GLU A 31 -15.15 -7.58 3.31
CA GLU A 31 -13.97 -6.85 3.80
C GLU A 31 -12.89 -6.72 2.72
N ALA A 32 -12.60 -7.79 1.97
CA ALA A 32 -11.64 -7.76 0.87
C ALA A 32 -12.07 -6.76 -0.22
N ARG A 33 -13.36 -6.73 -0.58
CA ARG A 33 -13.90 -5.75 -1.55
C ARG A 33 -13.81 -4.33 -1.01
N ARG A 34 -14.14 -4.12 0.27
CA ARG A 34 -14.03 -2.80 0.90
C ARG A 34 -12.60 -2.26 0.79
N MET A 35 -11.60 -3.10 1.08
CA MET A 35 -10.19 -2.76 0.94
C MET A 35 -9.80 -2.48 -0.52
N ALA A 36 -10.25 -3.32 -1.46
CA ALA A 36 -9.99 -3.11 -2.89
C ALA A 36 -10.56 -1.78 -3.38
N VAL A 37 -11.77 -1.41 -2.95
CA VAL A 37 -12.39 -0.12 -3.28
C VAL A 37 -11.59 1.06 -2.73
N GLN A 38 -11.05 0.94 -1.51
CA GLN A 38 -10.18 1.99 -0.95
C GLN A 38 -8.95 2.24 -1.82
N PHE A 39 -8.32 1.18 -2.35
CA PHE A 39 -7.20 1.33 -3.28
C PHE A 39 -7.64 1.79 -4.68
N SER A 40 -8.81 1.38 -5.17
CA SER A 40 -9.25 1.74 -6.53
C SER A 40 -9.57 3.22 -6.69
N VAL A 41 -9.95 3.89 -5.60
CA VAL A 41 -10.25 5.34 -5.60
C VAL A 41 -9.06 6.20 -5.17
N GLY A 42 -7.91 5.59 -4.88
CA GLY A 42 -6.70 6.27 -4.45
C GLY A 42 -5.75 6.64 -5.59
N PRO A 43 -4.60 7.25 -5.28
CA PRO A 43 -3.61 7.66 -6.28
C PRO A 43 -2.81 6.44 -6.78
N THR A 44 -3.34 5.70 -7.75
CA THR A 44 -2.79 4.40 -8.20
C THR A 44 -1.32 4.47 -8.60
N GLN A 45 -0.85 5.54 -9.26
CA GLN A 45 0.58 5.70 -9.56
C GLN A 45 1.44 5.89 -8.31
N GLY A 46 0.91 6.55 -7.27
CA GLY A 46 1.58 6.69 -5.98
C GLY A 46 1.72 5.33 -5.28
N TYR A 47 0.64 4.53 -5.26
CA TYR A 47 0.69 3.17 -4.72
C TYR A 47 1.70 2.28 -5.47
N ALA A 48 1.72 2.35 -6.81
CA ALA A 48 2.68 1.61 -7.61
C ALA A 48 4.13 2.02 -7.31
N GLY A 49 4.37 3.32 -7.11
CA GLY A 49 5.68 3.85 -6.69
C GLY A 49 6.13 3.30 -5.34
N ALA A 50 5.28 3.45 -4.32
CA ALA A 50 5.55 2.95 -2.98
C ALA A 50 5.83 1.43 -2.97
N LYS A 51 5.01 0.63 -3.68
CA LYS A 51 5.20 -0.82 -3.78
C LYS A 51 6.53 -1.19 -4.44
N ARG A 52 6.95 -0.46 -5.49
CA ARG A 52 8.23 -0.71 -6.17
C ARG A 52 9.42 -0.43 -5.26
N LEU A 53 9.37 0.66 -4.51
CA LEU A 53 10.41 1.01 -3.53
C LEU A 53 10.51 -0.06 -2.43
N GLN A 54 9.36 -0.48 -1.88
CA GLN A 54 9.33 -1.51 -0.85
C GLN A 54 9.95 -2.84 -1.33
N LEU A 55 9.67 -3.25 -2.57
CA LEU A 55 10.26 -4.46 -3.14
C LEU A 55 11.77 -4.32 -3.36
N ALA A 56 12.23 -3.16 -3.85
CA ALA A 56 13.65 -2.89 -4.07
C ALA A 56 14.46 -2.76 -2.77
N ALA A 57 13.82 -2.35 -1.67
CA ALA A 57 14.47 -2.13 -0.38
C ALA A 57 15.07 -3.41 0.22
N PHE A 58 14.54 -4.60 -0.11
CA PHE A 58 15.10 -5.88 0.33
C PHE A 58 16.45 -6.22 -0.32
N GLU A 59 16.78 -5.58 -1.44
CA GLU A 59 18.00 -5.81 -2.22
C GLU A 59 18.95 -4.60 -2.18
N SER A 60 18.59 -3.53 -1.47
CA SER A 60 19.30 -2.25 -1.48
C SER A 60 19.86 -1.90 -0.11
N ASP A 61 21.04 -1.27 -0.07
CA ASP A 61 21.48 -0.57 1.13
C ASP A 61 20.67 0.72 1.35
N LEU A 62 20.79 1.31 2.54
CA LEU A 62 20.02 2.50 2.91
C LEU A 62 20.27 3.67 1.95
N ALA A 63 21.52 3.91 1.55
CA ALA A 63 21.87 5.01 0.65
C ALA A 63 21.22 4.85 -0.72
N THR A 64 21.19 3.62 -1.25
CA THR A 64 20.54 3.28 -2.51
C THR A 64 19.02 3.45 -2.40
N SER A 65 18.41 2.94 -1.33
CA SER A 65 16.97 3.10 -1.07
C SER A 65 16.55 4.57 -1.02
N LEU A 66 17.28 5.41 -0.28
CA LEU A 66 17.00 6.85 -0.18
C LEU A 66 17.12 7.56 -1.54
N ARG A 67 18.08 7.17 -2.38
CA ARG A 67 18.22 7.72 -3.74
C ARG A 67 17.06 7.30 -4.64
N LEU A 68 16.62 6.05 -4.56
CA LEU A 68 15.46 5.55 -5.30
C LEU A 68 14.17 6.26 -4.85
N GLU A 69 13.99 6.44 -3.54
CA GLU A 69 12.88 7.18 -2.95
C GLU A 69 12.86 8.62 -3.45
N ALA A 70 13.99 9.33 -3.39
CA ALA A 70 14.07 10.73 -3.86
C ALA A 70 13.69 10.86 -5.34
N ALA A 71 14.16 9.94 -6.19
CA ALA A 71 13.80 9.91 -7.60
C ALA A 71 12.31 9.65 -7.81
N GLU A 72 11.72 8.70 -7.07
CA GLU A 72 10.30 8.39 -7.17
C GLU A 72 9.42 9.51 -6.63
N MET A 73 9.81 10.17 -5.53
CA MET A 73 9.12 11.35 -5.01
C MET A 73 9.10 12.50 -6.02
N ASN A 74 10.23 12.76 -6.71
CA ASN A 74 10.28 13.78 -7.76
C ASN A 74 9.39 13.44 -8.96
N ARG A 75 9.30 12.16 -9.32
CA ARG A 75 8.39 11.68 -10.37
C ARG A 75 6.93 11.83 -9.94
N ALA A 76 6.61 11.38 -8.72
CA ALA A 76 5.28 11.41 -8.15
C ALA A 76 4.75 12.84 -7.96
N SER A 77 5.60 13.79 -7.56
CA SER A 77 5.20 15.20 -7.37
C SER A 77 4.71 15.89 -8.65
N LYS A 78 4.93 15.28 -9.82
CA LYS A 78 4.53 15.80 -11.13
C LYS A 78 3.24 15.15 -11.66
N THR A 79 2.65 14.20 -10.93
CA THR A 79 1.40 13.55 -11.35
C THR A 79 0.20 14.44 -11.08
N THR A 80 -0.90 14.19 -11.80
CA THR A 80 -2.15 14.95 -11.59
C THR A 80 -2.70 14.66 -10.20
N ASP A 81 -2.64 13.39 -9.78
CA ASP A 81 -3.08 12.96 -8.46
C ASP A 81 -2.29 13.64 -7.32
N SER A 82 -0.99 13.88 -7.48
CA SER A 82 -0.19 14.58 -6.46
C SER A 82 -0.59 16.05 -6.35
N LEU A 83 -0.80 16.73 -7.48
CA LEU A 83 -1.28 18.12 -7.49
C LEU A 83 -2.69 18.22 -6.90
N GLU A 84 -3.57 17.31 -7.26
CA GLU A 84 -4.93 17.22 -6.72
C GLU A 84 -4.93 16.98 -5.20
N ALA A 85 -4.07 16.09 -4.69
CA ALA A 85 -3.93 15.88 -3.25
C ALA A 85 -3.60 17.18 -2.51
N VAL A 86 -2.64 17.95 -3.03
CA VAL A 86 -2.23 19.24 -2.45
C VAL A 86 -3.39 20.25 -2.53
N HIS A 87 -4.03 20.39 -3.69
CA HIS A 87 -5.15 21.31 -3.87
C HIS A 87 -6.33 20.96 -2.96
N ALA A 88 -6.69 19.68 -2.87
CA ALA A 88 -7.77 19.20 -2.04
C ALA A 88 -7.49 19.43 -0.55
N PHE A 89 -6.25 19.20 -0.12
CA PHE A 89 -5.80 19.46 1.25
C PHE A 89 -5.93 20.95 1.61
N VAL A 90 -5.39 21.84 0.78
CA VAL A 90 -5.48 23.30 0.99
C VAL A 90 -6.94 23.76 1.00
N ALA A 91 -7.78 23.20 0.14
CA ALA A 91 -9.21 23.50 0.07
C ALA A 91 -10.07 22.75 1.10
N LYS A 92 -9.47 21.94 1.99
CA LYS A 92 -10.17 21.13 3.01
C LYS A 92 -11.29 20.25 2.45
N ARG A 93 -11.07 19.66 1.27
CA ARG A 93 -12.01 18.75 0.61
C ARG A 93 -11.39 17.37 0.40
N VAL A 94 -12.24 16.38 0.12
CA VAL A 94 -11.79 15.05 -0.27
C VAL A 94 -11.15 15.11 -1.67
N PRO A 95 -9.94 14.56 -1.86
CA PRO A 95 -9.30 14.50 -3.19
C PRO A 95 -10.01 13.52 -4.11
N GLN A 96 -9.99 13.82 -5.42
CA GLN A 96 -10.51 12.93 -6.46
C GLN A 96 -9.38 12.44 -7.36
N PHE A 97 -8.93 11.21 -7.13
CA PHE A 97 -7.82 10.65 -7.89
C PHE A 97 -8.28 10.03 -9.22
N ALA A 98 -7.51 10.30 -10.28
CA ALA A 98 -7.72 9.78 -11.62
C ALA A 98 -6.73 8.65 -11.97
N GLY A 99 -5.81 8.31 -11.07
CA GLY A 99 -4.80 7.28 -11.26
C GLY A 99 -3.66 7.70 -12.18
N ARG A 100 -3.42 9.00 -12.37
CA ARG A 100 -2.42 9.53 -13.30
C ARG A 100 -1.67 10.77 -12.84
#